data_AF-A0A971YIN2-F1
#
_entry.id   AF-A0A971YIN2-F1
#
_cell.length_a   1.000
_cell.length_b   1.000
_cell.length_c   1.000
_cell.angle_alpha   90.00
_cell.angle_beta   90.00
_cell.angle_gamma   90.00
#
_symmetry.space_group_name_H-M   'P 1'
#
loop_
_entity.id
_entity.type
_entity.pdbx_description
1 polymer ?
#
loop_
_entity_poly.entity_id
_entity_poly.type
_entity_poly.pdbx_seq_one_letter_code
_entity_poly.pdbx_strand_id
1 'polypeptide(L)'
;MYYKVYEKLLRYIQPFHQKVLRFNYDLPLSQLTLVLDTVLQVLHEHYPLDRLYSAEDRLEYDGRATHTCQEWTLHDIKSVLCDEKELYRFGNVHDWIKMGIFDDGLGWYLRIYIEDDENLSTQEPLSGNIELYTHDYILHKVAELIPKQVSGHMLVEGAKRYIEEIYI
;
A
#
# COMPACT_ATOMS: atom_id res chain seq x y z
N MET A 1 -14.99 0.84 20.61
CA MET A 1 -15.19 0.05 19.38
C MET A 1 -13.85 -0.19 18.66
N TYR A 2 -12.75 -0.36 19.41
CA TYR A 2 -11.36 -0.20 18.93
C TYR A 2 -10.53 -1.50 18.96
N TYR A 3 -11.10 -2.57 19.50
CA TYR A 3 -10.45 -3.90 19.56
C TYR A 3 -10.55 -4.67 18.23
N LYS A 4 -11.44 -4.29 17.31
CA LYS A 4 -11.83 -5.18 16.21
C LYS A 4 -10.83 -5.25 15.04
N VAL A 5 -10.14 -4.17 14.69
CA VAL A 5 -9.16 -4.19 13.58
C VAL A 5 -7.91 -5.00 13.97
N TYR A 6 -7.44 -4.81 15.21
CA TYR A 6 -6.28 -5.53 15.77
C TYR A 6 -6.60 -6.98 16.17
N GLU A 7 -7.77 -7.27 16.75
CA GLU A 7 -8.20 -8.65 16.97
C GLU A 7 -8.41 -9.41 15.65
N LYS A 8 -8.79 -8.74 14.56
CA LYS A 8 -8.85 -9.36 13.22
C LYS A 8 -7.44 -9.63 12.67
N LEU A 9 -6.52 -8.67 12.78
CA LEU A 9 -5.11 -8.82 12.36
C LEU A 9 -4.40 -9.99 13.08
N LEU A 10 -4.64 -10.17 14.38
CA LEU A 10 -4.04 -11.23 15.20
C LEU A 10 -4.70 -12.61 15.07
N ARG A 11 -5.88 -12.74 14.43
CA ARG A 11 -6.71 -13.98 14.46
C ARG A 11 -6.85 -14.71 13.14
N TYR A 12 -5.89 -14.59 12.22
CA TYR A 12 -6.03 -15.00 10.80
C TYR A 12 -7.03 -14.10 10.05
N ILE A 13 -7.12 -14.25 8.72
CA ILE A 13 -8.23 -13.79 7.85
C ILE A 13 -7.91 -12.49 7.07
N GLN A 14 -7.13 -12.59 6.00
CA GLN A 14 -7.09 -11.64 4.86
C GLN A 14 -6.78 -10.13 5.13
N PRO A 15 -6.12 -9.45 4.18
CA PRO A 15 -5.53 -9.96 2.95
C PRO A 15 -4.10 -10.53 3.12
N PHE A 16 -3.48 -10.38 4.30
CA PHE A 16 -2.05 -10.61 4.52
C PHE A 16 -1.56 -12.07 4.44
N HIS A 17 -2.45 -13.05 4.36
CA HIS A 17 -2.10 -14.49 4.33
C HIS A 17 -2.06 -15.10 2.93
N GLN A 18 -2.33 -14.32 1.89
CA GLN A 18 -2.38 -14.81 0.51
C GLN A 18 -1.10 -14.45 -0.23
N LYS A 19 -1.24 -13.62 -1.26
CA LYS A 19 -0.17 -13.12 -2.08
C LYS A 19 -0.05 -11.62 -1.88
N VAL A 20 1.12 -11.11 -2.19
CA VAL A 20 1.39 -9.69 -2.33
C VAL A 20 1.72 -9.40 -3.77
N LEU A 21 1.16 -8.33 -4.31
CA LEU A 21 1.58 -7.75 -5.58
C LEU A 21 2.47 -6.55 -5.29
N ARG A 22 3.67 -6.54 -5.88
CA ARG A 22 4.63 -5.44 -5.77
C ARG A 22 5.54 -5.36 -6.98
N PHE A 23 6.31 -4.29 -7.13
CA PHE A 23 7.36 -4.23 -8.14
C PHE A 23 8.67 -4.79 -7.59
N ASN A 24 9.49 -5.36 -8.46
CA ASN A 24 10.83 -5.84 -8.10
C ASN A 24 11.86 -4.70 -7.95
N TYR A 25 11.54 -3.49 -8.41
CA TYR A 25 12.31 -2.27 -8.24
C TYR A 25 11.36 -1.09 -8.08
N ASP A 26 11.89 0.03 -7.60
CA ASP A 26 11.12 1.25 -7.39
C ASP A 26 10.83 1.94 -8.72
N LEU A 27 9.62 2.51 -8.79
CA LEU A 27 9.15 3.26 -9.94
C LEU A 27 9.30 4.75 -9.68
N PRO A 28 9.56 5.56 -10.71
CA PRO A 28 9.40 7.01 -10.62
C PRO A 28 7.99 7.36 -10.13
N LEU A 29 7.86 8.39 -9.30
CA LEU A 29 6.57 8.85 -8.76
C LEU A 29 5.52 9.08 -9.86
N SER A 30 5.92 9.61 -11.01
CA SER A 30 5.06 9.80 -12.19
C SER A 30 4.42 8.51 -12.72
N GLN A 31 5.12 7.38 -12.61
CA GLN A 31 4.57 6.07 -12.96
C GLN A 31 3.78 5.47 -11.79
N LEU A 32 4.24 5.72 -10.56
CA LEU A 32 3.58 5.22 -9.36
C LEU A 32 2.18 5.79 -9.17
N THR A 33 1.96 7.08 -9.48
CA THR A 33 0.64 7.71 -9.45
C THR A 33 -0.35 7.03 -10.42
N LEU A 34 0.09 6.67 -11.64
CA LEU A 34 -0.73 5.93 -12.61
C LEU A 34 -1.09 4.52 -12.12
N VAL A 35 -0.12 3.85 -11.50
CA VAL A 35 -0.31 2.55 -10.85
C VAL A 35 -1.33 2.65 -9.73
N LEU A 36 -1.19 3.64 -8.85
CA LEU A 36 -2.07 3.86 -7.70
C LEU A 36 -3.51 4.16 -8.14
N ASP A 37 -3.70 4.97 -9.18
CA ASP A 37 -5.04 5.22 -9.71
C ASP A 37 -5.69 3.95 -10.27
N THR A 38 -4.91 3.12 -10.99
CA THR A 38 -5.37 1.83 -11.50
C THR A 38 -5.75 0.89 -10.36
N VAL A 39 -4.91 0.79 -9.33
CA VAL A 39 -5.18 -0.03 -8.14
C VAL A 39 -6.47 0.43 -7.46
N LEU A 40 -6.62 1.74 -7.20
CA LEU A 40 -7.82 2.28 -6.57
C LEU A 40 -9.07 2.07 -7.43
N GLN A 41 -8.97 2.19 -8.76
CA GLN A 41 -10.08 1.90 -9.66
C GLN A 41 -10.53 0.44 -9.55
N VAL A 42 -9.60 -0.51 -9.63
CA VAL A 42 -9.93 -1.94 -9.52
C VAL A 42 -10.47 -2.27 -8.13
N LEU A 43 -9.92 -1.69 -7.07
CA LEU A 43 -10.45 -1.86 -5.71
C LEU A 43 -11.88 -1.30 -5.59
N HIS A 44 -12.17 -0.14 -6.19
CA HIS A 44 -13.50 0.47 -6.16
C HIS A 44 -14.56 -0.35 -6.87
N GLU A 45 -14.19 -1.08 -7.93
CA GLU A 45 -15.09 -2.01 -8.61
C GLU A 45 -15.50 -3.23 -7.75
N HIS A 46 -14.70 -3.55 -6.72
CA HIS A 46 -14.82 -4.79 -5.95
C HIS A 46 -15.12 -4.60 -4.47
N TYR A 47 -14.82 -3.42 -3.91
CA TYR A 47 -15.00 -3.09 -2.51
C TYR A 47 -15.70 -1.74 -2.34
N PRO A 48 -16.59 -1.59 -1.34
CA PRO A 48 -17.11 -0.28 -0.98
C PRO A 48 -15.97 0.57 -0.40
N LEU A 49 -15.66 1.69 -1.05
CA LEU A 49 -14.57 2.60 -0.65
C LEU A 49 -15.11 3.91 -0.04
N ASP A 50 -16.27 3.84 0.62
CA ASP A 50 -16.92 5.01 1.23
C ASP A 50 -16.07 5.63 2.35
N ARG A 51 -15.34 4.78 3.08
CA ARG A 51 -14.46 5.15 4.19
C ARG A 51 -13.17 4.37 4.09
N LEU A 52 -12.09 5.10 3.92
CA LEU A 52 -10.74 4.58 3.86
C LEU A 52 -9.97 5.06 5.07
N TYR A 53 -8.99 4.29 5.48
CA TYR A 53 -8.11 4.66 6.57
C TYR A 53 -6.67 4.62 6.10
N SER A 54 -5.88 5.59 6.54
CA SER A 54 -4.43 5.50 6.47
C SER A 54 -3.83 5.43 7.86
N ALA A 55 -2.70 4.74 7.98
CA ALA A 55 -1.90 4.73 9.19
C ALA A 55 -0.42 4.57 8.83
N GLU A 56 0.42 5.10 9.70
CA GLU A 56 1.85 4.81 9.70
C GLU A 56 2.05 3.31 9.98
N ASP A 57 2.66 2.65 9.00
CA ASP A 57 3.02 1.25 9.01
C ASP A 57 4.46 1.12 9.51
N ARG A 58 4.57 0.70 10.77
CA ARG A 58 5.83 0.32 11.42
C ARG A 58 6.00 -1.19 11.49
N LEU A 59 5.30 -1.93 10.62
CA LEU A 59 5.27 -3.40 10.63
C LEU A 59 6.67 -4.00 10.50
N GLU A 60 7.58 -3.34 9.78
CA GLU A 60 8.99 -3.76 9.64
C GLU A 60 9.88 -3.39 10.83
N TYR A 61 9.42 -2.51 11.74
CA TYR A 61 10.22 -1.98 12.85
C TYR A 61 9.91 -2.65 14.19
N ASP A 62 8.64 -2.82 14.53
CA ASP A 62 8.23 -3.38 15.82
C ASP A 62 7.02 -4.31 15.70
N GLY A 63 6.60 -4.64 14.48
CA GLY A 63 5.42 -5.44 14.20
C GLY A 63 4.10 -4.74 14.57
N ARG A 64 4.11 -3.42 14.77
CA ARG A 64 2.91 -2.65 15.17
C ARG A 64 2.54 -1.65 14.06
N ALA A 65 1.25 -1.53 13.78
CA ALA A 65 0.72 -0.32 13.15
C ALA A 65 0.54 0.74 14.25
N THR A 66 0.70 2.02 13.93
CA THR A 66 0.48 3.08 14.93
C THR A 66 -0.99 3.13 15.36
N HIS A 67 -1.24 3.59 16.59
CA HIS A 67 -2.59 3.68 17.15
C HIS A 67 -3.45 4.79 16.53
N THR A 68 -2.87 5.61 15.67
CA THR A 68 -3.48 6.76 15.02
C THR A 68 -3.74 6.44 13.55
N CYS A 69 -5.02 6.28 13.20
CA CYS A 69 -5.44 6.24 11.81
C CYS A 69 -6.16 7.54 11.43
N GLN A 70 -5.96 7.95 10.18
CA GLN A 70 -6.70 9.05 9.57
C GLN A 70 -7.77 8.48 8.65
N GLU A 71 -9.00 8.98 8.76
CA GLU A 71 -10.09 8.63 7.86
C GLU A 71 -10.07 9.50 6.61
N TRP A 72 -10.37 8.89 5.46
CA TRP A 72 -10.38 9.51 4.15
C TRP A 72 -11.62 9.11 3.37
N THR A 73 -12.08 10.01 2.48
CA THR A 73 -12.95 9.62 1.39
C THR A 73 -12.12 9.14 0.18
N LEU A 74 -12.75 8.42 -0.74
CA LEU A 74 -12.09 8.04 -2.00
C LEU A 74 -11.62 9.27 -2.82
N HIS A 75 -12.35 10.39 -2.74
CA HIS A 75 -11.96 11.61 -3.44
C HIS A 75 -10.68 12.19 -2.84
N ASP A 76 -10.63 12.29 -1.51
CA ASP A 76 -9.47 12.85 -0.82
C ASP A 76 -8.23 11.98 -1.05
N ILE A 77 -8.35 10.65 -0.93
CA ILE A 77 -7.19 9.77 -1.16
C ILE A 77 -6.71 9.84 -2.61
N LYS A 78 -7.62 9.91 -3.60
CA LYS A 78 -7.21 10.08 -5.01
C LYS A 78 -6.49 11.40 -5.23
N SER A 79 -6.93 12.47 -4.59
CA SER A 79 -6.25 13.78 -4.70
C SER A 79 -4.81 13.74 -4.20
N VAL A 80 -4.53 12.90 -3.20
CA VAL A 80 -3.17 12.68 -2.67
C VAL A 80 -2.37 11.73 -3.56
N LEU A 81 -2.93 10.56 -3.90
CA LEU A 81 -2.17 9.51 -4.60
C LEU A 81 -1.94 9.79 -6.09
N CYS A 82 -2.70 10.70 -6.70
CA CYS A 82 -2.59 11.04 -8.12
C CYS A 82 -1.86 12.38 -8.36
N ASP A 83 -1.28 12.99 -7.33
CA ASP A 83 -0.37 14.14 -7.44
C ASP A 83 1.00 13.76 -6.89
N GLU A 84 2.07 13.95 -7.66
CA GLU A 84 3.41 13.50 -7.26
C GLU A 84 3.91 14.16 -5.98
N LYS A 85 3.59 15.45 -5.77
CA LYS A 85 4.07 16.20 -4.59
C LYS A 85 3.33 15.77 -3.34
N GLU A 86 2.01 15.60 -3.45
CA GLU A 86 1.20 15.14 -2.33
C GLU A 86 1.49 13.67 -2.02
N LEU A 87 1.71 12.82 -3.04
CA LEU A 87 2.15 11.43 -2.85
C LEU A 87 3.50 11.35 -2.14
N TYR A 88 4.48 12.18 -2.52
CA TYR A 88 5.77 12.24 -1.84
C TYR A 88 5.60 12.62 -0.36
N ARG A 89 4.85 13.68 -0.07
CA ARG A 89 4.57 14.11 1.32
C ARG A 89 3.82 13.07 2.13
N PHE A 90 2.88 12.38 1.50
CA PHE A 90 2.10 11.33 2.13
C PHE A 90 2.98 10.14 2.47
N GLY A 91 3.83 9.69 1.55
CA GLY A 91 4.66 8.50 1.74
C GLY A 91 5.95 8.73 2.53
N ASN A 92 6.47 9.96 2.55
CA ASN A 92 7.72 10.32 3.24
C ASN A 92 7.45 11.12 4.54
N VAL A 93 6.66 10.54 5.45
CA VAL A 93 6.40 11.12 6.79
C VAL A 93 7.59 10.89 7.73
N HIS A 94 8.32 9.79 7.53
CA HIS A 94 9.50 9.42 8.29
C HIS A 94 10.32 8.38 7.52
N ASP A 95 11.66 8.47 7.55
CA ASP A 95 12.62 7.69 6.74
C ASP A 95 12.53 6.15 6.88
N TRP A 96 11.70 5.68 7.81
CA TRP A 96 11.63 4.30 8.26
C TRP A 96 10.19 3.78 8.39
N ILE A 97 9.20 4.63 8.08
CA ILE A 97 7.78 4.34 8.27
C ILE A 97 7.11 4.37 6.91
N LYS A 98 6.39 3.30 6.60
CA LYS A 98 5.61 3.21 5.36
C LYS A 98 4.20 3.72 5.62
N MET A 99 3.46 4.00 4.57
CA MET A 99 2.04 4.31 4.72
C MET A 99 1.17 3.15 4.29
N GLY A 100 0.33 2.68 5.22
CA GLY A 100 -0.73 1.73 4.93
C GLY A 100 -2.04 2.45 4.62
N ILE A 101 -2.77 1.97 3.62
CA ILE A 101 -4.13 2.38 3.28
C ILE A 101 -5.01 1.13 3.24
N PHE A 102 -6.18 1.19 3.86
CA PHE A 102 -7.08 0.04 3.98
C PHE A 102 -8.54 0.43 4.19
N ASP A 103 -9.45 -0.52 3.97
CA ASP A 103 -10.87 -0.40 4.29
C ASP A 103 -11.18 -0.83 5.74
N ASP A 104 -12.35 -0.45 6.25
CA ASP A 104 -12.82 -0.85 7.60
C ASP A 104 -12.88 -2.38 7.81
N GLY A 105 -13.12 -3.10 6.71
CA GLY A 105 -13.22 -4.55 6.69
C GLY A 105 -11.89 -5.28 6.79
N LEU A 106 -10.78 -4.61 6.45
CA LEU A 106 -9.52 -5.24 6.04
C LEU A 106 -9.75 -6.27 4.92
N GLY A 107 -10.60 -5.93 3.94
CA GLY A 107 -10.73 -6.70 2.70
C GLY A 107 -9.52 -6.53 1.78
N TRP A 108 -8.80 -5.42 1.91
CA TRP A 108 -7.55 -5.15 1.22
C TRP A 108 -6.64 -4.23 2.04
N TYR A 109 -5.36 -4.21 1.67
CA TYR A 109 -4.34 -3.37 2.27
C TYR A 109 -3.36 -2.96 1.19
N LEU A 110 -3.13 -1.65 1.06
CA LEU A 110 -2.15 -1.07 0.16
C LEU A 110 -1.07 -0.40 0.98
N ARG A 111 0.15 -0.87 0.83
CA ARG A 111 1.33 -0.26 1.42
C ARG A 111 2.02 0.59 0.38
N ILE A 112 2.43 1.79 0.76
CA ILE A 112 3.16 2.73 -0.10
C ILE A 112 4.50 3.03 0.57
N TYR A 113 5.56 2.90 -0.22
CA TYR A 113 6.93 3.26 0.13
C TYR A 113 7.41 4.32 -0.84
N ILE A 114 7.95 5.42 -0.33
CA ILE A 114 8.60 6.46 -1.13
C ILE A 114 10.03 6.57 -0.63
N GLU A 115 10.99 6.55 -1.56
CA GLU A 115 12.41 6.70 -1.24
C GLU A 115 12.69 8.13 -0.82
N ASP A 116 13.55 8.29 0.18
CA ASP A 116 13.93 9.61 0.66
C ASP A 116 14.83 10.32 -0.35
N ASP A 117 14.62 11.62 -0.54
CA ASP A 117 15.38 12.38 -1.53
C ASP A 117 16.84 12.56 -1.14
N GLU A 118 17.15 12.47 0.16
CA GLU A 118 18.52 12.41 0.68
C GLU A 118 19.31 11.18 0.19
N ASN A 119 18.62 10.09 -0.14
CA ASN A 119 19.24 8.86 -0.64
C ASN A 119 19.40 8.83 -2.17
N LEU A 120 18.82 9.82 -2.87
CA LEU A 120 18.82 9.90 -4.33
C LEU A 120 19.92 10.85 -4.82
N SER A 121 20.53 10.50 -5.95
CA SER A 121 21.40 11.45 -6.64
C SER A 121 20.59 12.63 -7.19
N THR A 122 21.22 13.79 -7.34
CA THR A 122 20.56 15.04 -7.81
C THR A 122 19.89 14.94 -9.20
N GLN A 123 20.11 13.85 -9.94
CA GLN A 123 19.53 13.62 -11.27
C GLN A 123 18.52 12.47 -11.28
N GLU A 124 18.38 11.73 -10.19
CA GLU A 124 17.42 10.64 -10.08
C GLU A 124 16.02 11.19 -9.79
N PRO A 125 14.99 10.70 -10.49
CA PRO A 125 13.63 11.05 -10.15
C PRO A 125 13.29 10.46 -8.78
N LEU A 126 12.48 11.18 -8.01
CA LEU A 126 11.83 10.62 -6.83
C LEU A 126 11.10 9.34 -7.21
N SER A 127 11.27 8.31 -6.39
CA SER A 127 10.80 6.97 -6.67
C SER A 127 10.18 6.30 -5.46
N GLY A 128 9.44 5.24 -5.69
CA GLY A 128 8.83 4.46 -4.63
C GLY A 128 8.26 3.15 -5.12
N ASN A 129 7.61 2.44 -4.22
CA ASN A 129 7.02 1.14 -4.46
C ASN A 129 5.66 1.00 -3.76
N ILE A 130 4.97 -0.07 -4.12
CA ILE A 130 3.74 -0.47 -3.44
C ILE A 130 3.74 -1.96 -3.13
N GLU A 131 3.00 -2.30 -2.09
CA GLU A 131 2.61 -3.68 -1.79
C GLU A 131 1.09 -3.73 -1.67
N LEU A 132 0.44 -4.43 -2.59
CA LEU A 132 -1.00 -4.65 -2.55
C LEU A 132 -1.29 -6.05 -2.03
N TYR A 133 -2.07 -6.10 -0.96
CA TYR A 133 -2.63 -7.32 -0.39
C TYR A 133 -4.13 -7.27 -0.60
N THR A 134 -4.66 -8.23 -1.35
CA THR A 134 -6.10 -8.40 -1.55
C THR A 134 -6.37 -9.82 -2.06
N HIS A 135 -7.62 -10.13 -2.38
CA HIS A 135 -8.00 -11.42 -2.94
C HIS A 135 -7.27 -11.70 -4.26
N ASP A 136 -6.76 -12.92 -4.45
CA ASP A 136 -6.01 -13.37 -5.64
C ASP A 136 -6.62 -12.92 -6.99
N TYR A 137 -7.94 -13.04 -7.13
CA TYR A 137 -8.65 -12.59 -8.34
C TYR A 137 -8.42 -11.10 -8.67
N ILE A 138 -8.40 -10.25 -7.64
CA ILE A 138 -8.22 -8.81 -7.77
C ILE A 138 -6.75 -8.50 -8.03
N LEU A 139 -5.82 -9.19 -7.36
CA LEU A 139 -4.39 -9.09 -7.67
C LEU A 139 -4.10 -9.41 -9.14
N HIS A 140 -4.72 -10.47 -9.69
CA HIS A 140 -4.57 -10.84 -11.09
C HIS A 140 -5.10 -9.75 -12.04
N LYS A 141 -6.27 -9.15 -11.74
CA LYS A 141 -6.78 -8.03 -12.53
C LYS A 141 -5.83 -6.84 -12.56
N VAL A 142 -5.33 -6.44 -11.38
CA VAL A 142 -4.33 -5.37 -11.27
C VAL A 142 -3.08 -5.73 -12.07
N ALA A 143 -2.61 -6.97 -11.94
CA ALA A 143 -1.42 -7.48 -12.64
C ALA A 143 -1.54 -7.45 -14.17
N GLU A 144 -2.74 -7.59 -14.73
CA GLU A 144 -3.02 -7.55 -16.17
C GLU A 144 -3.13 -6.11 -16.74
N LEU A 145 -3.53 -5.15 -15.90
CA LEU A 145 -3.80 -3.77 -16.34
C LEU A 145 -2.57 -2.87 -16.27
N ILE A 146 -1.77 -2.99 -15.22
CA ILE A 146 -0.61 -2.13 -14.97
C ILE A 146 0.47 -2.22 -16.08
N PRO A 147 0.87 -3.40 -16.59
CA PRO A 147 1.94 -3.49 -17.60
C PRO A 147 1.61 -2.81 -18.93
N LYS A 148 0.34 -2.46 -19.15
CA LYS A 148 -0.11 -1.70 -20.33
C LYS A 148 0.15 -0.20 -20.19
N GLN A 149 0.43 0.27 -18.98
CA GLN A 149 0.56 1.68 -18.63
C GLN A 149 2.00 2.05 -18.24
N VAL A 150 2.70 1.14 -17.55
CA VAL A 150 4.05 1.38 -17.06
C VAL A 150 4.96 0.21 -17.41
N SER A 151 6.21 0.53 -17.74
CA SER A 151 7.25 -0.46 -17.97
C SER A 151 7.85 -0.88 -16.62
N GLY A 152 7.16 -1.79 -15.92
CA GLY A 152 7.58 -2.32 -14.62
C GLY A 152 7.50 -3.85 -14.59
N HIS A 153 8.41 -4.51 -13.87
CA HIS A 153 8.30 -5.94 -13.62
C HIS A 153 7.59 -6.19 -12.28
N MET A 154 6.29 -6.47 -12.35
CA MET A 154 5.51 -6.83 -11.19
C MET A 154 5.72 -8.29 -10.81
N LEU A 155 5.73 -8.53 -9.51
CA LEU A 155 5.76 -9.84 -8.89
C LEU A 155 4.47 -10.05 -8.13
N VAL A 156 3.90 -11.25 -8.28
CA VAL A 156 2.87 -11.76 -7.38
C VAL A 156 3.50 -12.93 -6.64
N GLU A 157 3.85 -12.72 -5.38
CA GLU A 157 4.52 -13.71 -4.55
C GLU A 157 3.71 -14.04 -3.30
N GLY A 158 3.99 -15.19 -2.69
CA GLY A 158 3.39 -15.50 -1.38
C GLY A 158 3.76 -14.38 -0.42
N ALA A 159 2.77 -13.80 0.26
CA ALA A 159 3.05 -12.82 1.29
C ALA A 159 3.92 -13.52 2.34
N LYS A 160 5.20 -13.14 2.44
CA LYS A 160 6.08 -13.67 3.49
C LYS A 160 5.36 -13.42 4.80
N ARG A 161 5.19 -14.46 5.62
CA ARG A 161 4.59 -14.35 6.95
C ARG A 161 5.42 -13.35 7.76
N TYR A 162 5.04 -12.07 7.75
CA TYR A 162 5.45 -11.09 8.76
C TYR A 162 4.97 -11.50 10.18
N ILE A 163 4.23 -12.62 10.30
CA ILE A 163 3.68 -13.16 11.54
C ILE A 163 4.62 -14.19 12.22
N GLU A 164 5.62 -14.75 11.54
CA GLU A 164 6.52 -15.75 12.16
C GLU A 164 7.64 -15.17 13.03
N GLU A 165 7.81 -13.84 13.08
CA GLU A 165 8.83 -13.19 13.93
C GLU A 165 8.26 -12.35 15.09
N ILE A 166 6.94 -12.33 15.31
CA ILE A 166 6.31 -11.69 16.50
C ILE A 166 6.13 -12.70 17.66
N TYR A 167 7.05 -13.65 17.81
CA TYR A 167 7.11 -14.52 18.99
C TYR A 167 8.56 -14.95 19.30
N ILE A 168 9.23 -14.18 20.17
CA ILE A 168 9.86 -14.65 21.42
C ILE A 168 9.56 -13.61 22.50
#